data_AF-K9URK0-F1
#
_entry.id   AF-K9URK0-F1
#
_cell.length_a   1.000
_cell.length_b   1.000
_cell.length_c   1.000
_cell.angle_alpha   90.00
_cell.angle_beta   90.00
_cell.angle_gamma   90.00
#
_symmetry.space_group_name_H-M   'P 1'
#
loop_
_entity.id
_entity.type
_entity.pdbx_description
1 polymer ?
#
loop_
_entity_poly.entity_id
_entity_poly.type
_entity_poly.pdbx_seq_one_letter_code
_entity_poly.pdbx_strand_id
1 'polypeptide(L)'
;MSRKKHRCQGQISLFPTPSLPERSILEQCLYQSLHSTAGAKERWEKIRALQPTDAQVKRAIAYEFGIYGGSTSPQTHAHAGGANPKFWMDDVNLYNPPTLTGQALIDLVREILDL
;
A
#
# COMPACT_ATOMS: atom_id res chain seq x y z
N MET A 1 -26.80 -16.85 -45.12
CA MET A 1 -26.76 -15.40 -44.88
C MET A 1 -26.20 -15.15 -43.47
N SER A 2 -24.89 -14.93 -43.36
CA SER A 2 -24.17 -14.84 -42.08
C SER A 2 -24.05 -13.41 -41.59
N ARG A 3 -24.33 -13.19 -40.30
CA ARG A 3 -24.30 -11.89 -39.63
C ARG A 3 -22.87 -11.37 -39.43
N LYS A 4 -22.68 -10.10 -39.77
CA LYS A 4 -21.45 -9.29 -39.72
C LYS A 4 -20.94 -9.13 -38.29
N LYS A 5 -19.73 -9.61 -37.99
CA LYS A 5 -18.99 -9.30 -36.75
C LYS A 5 -18.45 -7.87 -36.81
N HIS A 6 -18.82 -7.02 -35.85
CA HIS A 6 -18.13 -5.75 -35.61
C HIS A 6 -17.00 -6.01 -34.62
N ARG A 7 -15.75 -5.89 -35.09
CA ARG A 7 -14.55 -5.93 -34.28
C ARG A 7 -14.11 -4.48 -34.05
N CYS A 8 -14.49 -3.89 -32.93
CA CYS A 8 -13.91 -2.62 -32.48
C CYS A 8 -12.51 -2.92 -31.94
N GLN A 9 -11.49 -2.59 -32.72
CA GLN A 9 -10.11 -2.55 -32.27
C GLN A 9 -9.94 -1.33 -31.36
N GLY A 10 -9.94 -1.55 -30.05
CA GLY A 10 -9.49 -0.58 -29.07
C GLY A 10 -7.97 -0.59 -29.03
N GLN A 11 -7.39 0.48 -29.57
CA GLN A 11 -5.97 0.81 -29.59
C GLN A 11 -5.43 0.88 -28.15
N ILE A 12 -4.73 -0.16 -27.71
CA ILE A 12 -3.93 -0.12 -26.48
C ILE A 12 -2.72 0.77 -26.78
N SER A 13 -2.73 1.96 -26.20
CA SER A 13 -1.65 2.93 -26.28
C SER A 13 -0.41 2.33 -25.61
N LEU A 14 0.54 1.87 -26.43
CA LEU A 14 1.90 1.49 -26.05
C LEU A 14 2.69 2.75 -25.71
N PHE A 15 2.49 3.29 -24.52
CA PHE A 15 3.52 4.11 -23.89
C PHE A 15 4.30 3.20 -22.95
N PRO A 16 5.64 3.10 -23.08
CA PRO A 16 6.43 2.47 -22.04
C PRO A 16 6.35 3.38 -20.82
N THR A 17 5.54 2.99 -19.84
CA THR A 17 5.62 3.57 -18.50
C THR A 17 7.06 3.38 -18.03
N PRO A 18 7.77 4.43 -17.61
CA PRO A 18 9.11 4.27 -17.07
C PRO A 18 9.01 3.35 -15.85
N SER A 19 9.58 2.14 -15.95
CA SER A 19 9.67 1.20 -14.86
C SER A 19 10.63 1.78 -13.83
N LEU A 20 10.08 2.59 -12.91
CA LEU A 20 10.55 2.67 -11.54
C LEU A 20 10.84 1.25 -11.04
N PRO A 21 11.83 1.02 -10.16
CA PRO A 21 12.12 -0.33 -9.68
C PRO A 21 10.78 -0.96 -9.29
N GLU A 22 10.39 -2.05 -9.98
CA GLU A 22 9.06 -2.62 -9.82
C GLU A 22 8.96 -3.10 -8.39
N ARG A 23 8.41 -2.22 -7.53
CA ARG A 23 8.13 -2.52 -6.14
C ARG A 23 7.35 -3.82 -6.10
N SER A 24 7.70 -4.71 -5.19
CA SER A 24 6.98 -5.97 -5.05
C SER A 24 5.48 -5.71 -4.85
N ILE A 25 4.61 -6.65 -5.22
CA ILE A 25 3.15 -6.45 -5.04
C ILE A 25 2.79 -6.14 -3.58
N LEU A 26 3.55 -6.72 -2.65
CA LEU A 26 3.46 -6.44 -1.22
C LEU A 26 3.81 -4.97 -0.90
N GLU A 27 4.90 -4.43 -1.43
CA GLU A 27 5.26 -3.01 -1.27
C GLU A 27 4.22 -2.07 -1.89
N GLN A 28 3.64 -2.44 -3.03
CA GLN A 28 2.57 -1.66 -3.67
C GLN A 28 1.31 -1.62 -2.80
N CYS A 29 0.88 -2.76 -2.27
CA CYS A 29 -0.28 -2.84 -1.38
C CYS A 29 -0.05 -2.10 -0.06
N LEU A 30 1.15 -2.22 0.50
CA LEU A 30 1.55 -1.48 1.70
C LEU A 30 1.56 0.02 1.42
N TYR A 31 2.17 0.47 0.32
CA TYR A 31 2.19 1.87 -0.08
C TYR A 31 0.77 2.45 -0.23
N GLN A 32 -0.14 1.69 -0.87
CA GLN A 32 -1.54 2.08 -1.00
C GLN A 32 -2.23 2.20 0.35
N SER A 33 -1.98 1.25 1.27
CA SER A 33 -2.54 1.28 2.63
C SER A 33 -2.09 2.53 3.39
N LEU A 34 -0.82 2.93 3.26
CA LEU A 34 -0.27 4.14 3.88
C LEU A 34 -0.80 5.45 3.28
N HIS A 35 -1.43 5.37 2.10
CA HIS A 35 -1.99 6.52 1.37
C HIS A 35 -3.50 6.41 1.16
N SER A 36 -4.17 5.53 1.91
CA SER A 36 -5.62 5.34 1.80
C SER A 36 -6.41 6.57 2.29
N THR A 37 -5.79 7.44 3.10
CA THR A 37 -6.42 8.63 3.66
C THR A 37 -5.92 9.89 2.98
N ALA A 38 -6.82 10.82 2.63
CA ALA A 38 -6.47 12.10 2.04
C ALA A 38 -5.41 12.86 2.87
N GLY A 39 -4.43 13.47 2.19
CA GLY A 39 -3.34 14.20 2.83
C GLY A 39 -2.20 13.34 3.39
N ALA A 40 -2.19 12.02 3.12
CA ALA A 40 -1.15 11.11 3.62
C ALA A 40 0.24 11.50 3.13
N LYS A 41 0.36 11.90 1.86
CA LYS A 41 1.63 12.29 1.26
C LYS A 41 2.28 13.44 2.04
N GLU A 42 1.53 14.51 2.30
CA GLU A 42 2.00 15.68 3.04
C GLU A 42 2.36 15.34 4.49
N ARG A 43 1.65 14.38 5.11
CA ARG A 43 1.99 13.89 6.46
C ARG A 43 3.31 13.13 6.44
N TRP A 44 3.51 12.23 5.49
CA TRP A 44 4.77 11.48 5.34
C TRP A 44 5.96 12.38 5.01
N GLU A 45 5.78 13.40 4.17
CA GLU A 45 6.82 14.40 3.88
C GLU A 45 7.25 15.16 5.16
N LYS A 46 6.29 15.58 5.99
CA LYS A 46 6.59 16.23 7.28
C LYS A 46 7.34 15.30 8.23
N ILE A 47 6.95 14.02 8.28
CA ILE A 47 7.60 13.01 9.13
C ILE A 47 9.04 12.78 8.65
N ARG A 48 9.26 12.63 7.35
CA ARG A 48 10.59 12.44 6.75
C ARG A 48 11.54 13.57 7.10
N ALA A 49 11.08 14.81 7.04
CA ALA A 49 11.89 15.99 7.38
C ALA A 49 12.39 15.99 8.84
N LEU A 50 11.77 15.20 9.73
CA LEU A 50 12.12 15.11 11.15
C LEU A 50 13.13 14.00 11.46
N GLN A 51 13.56 13.19 10.48
CA GLN A 51 14.38 11.98 10.71
C GLN A 51 13.77 11.08 11.81
N PRO A 52 12.60 10.48 11.53
CA PRO A 52 11.74 9.94 12.56
C PRO A 52 12.32 8.71 13.24
N THR A 53 12.18 8.66 14.57
CA THR A 53 12.43 7.44 15.35
C THR A 53 11.42 6.35 15.02
N ASP A 54 11.76 5.10 15.32
CA ASP A 54 10.90 3.93 15.09
C ASP A 54 9.53 4.09 15.76
N ALA A 55 9.51 4.68 16.96
CA ALA A 55 8.29 4.98 17.69
C ALA A 55 7.40 6.00 16.95
N GLN A 56 8.00 6.99 16.29
CA GLN A 56 7.26 7.97 15.48
C GLN A 56 6.75 7.35 14.19
N VAL A 57 7.58 6.56 13.50
CA VAL A 57 7.16 5.82 12.29
C VAL A 57 5.99 4.88 12.62
N LYS A 58 6.09 4.11 13.70
CA LYS A 58 5.02 3.23 14.17
C LYS A 58 3.71 3.98 14.43
N ARG A 59 3.77 5.15 15.08
CA ARG A 59 2.59 5.98 15.34
C ARG A 59 1.98 6.53 14.04
N ALA A 60 2.81 6.92 13.08
CA ALA A 60 2.35 7.38 11.78
C ALA A 60 1.66 6.26 11.00
N ILE A 61 2.25 5.05 10.95
CA ILE A 61 1.61 3.88 10.33
C ILE A 61 0.27 3.59 10.99
N ALA A 62 0.21 3.61 12.33
CA ALA A 62 -1.03 3.39 13.08
C ALA A 62 -2.12 4.40 12.70
N TYR A 63 -1.74 5.66 12.50
CA TYR A 63 -2.65 6.72 12.10
C TYR A 63 -3.17 6.52 10.67
N GLU A 64 -2.29 6.22 9.71
CA GLU A 64 -2.69 6.00 8.31
C GLU A 64 -3.60 4.79 8.14
N PHE A 65 -3.32 3.70 8.88
CA PHE A 65 -4.13 2.49 8.84
C PHE A 65 -5.48 2.65 9.56
N GLY A 66 -5.65 3.68 10.38
CA GLY A 66 -6.89 3.92 11.14
C GLY A 66 -7.31 2.75 12.03
N ILE A 67 -8.61 2.50 12.12
CA ILE A 67 -9.16 1.39 12.91
C ILE A 67 -8.99 0.07 12.15
N TYR A 68 -9.46 0.04 10.90
CA TYR A 68 -9.37 -1.10 9.99
C TYR A 68 -9.65 -0.62 8.56
N GLY A 69 -8.93 -1.18 7.60
CA GLY A 69 -9.12 -0.92 6.18
C GLY A 69 -8.52 -2.04 5.33
N GLY A 70 -8.77 -1.97 4.02
CA GLY A 70 -8.28 -2.97 3.08
C GLY A 70 -8.71 -2.66 1.65
N SER A 71 -8.11 -3.37 0.70
CA SER A 71 -8.40 -3.24 -0.71
C SER A 71 -8.17 -4.59 -1.40
N THR A 72 -8.86 -4.81 -2.53
CA THR A 72 -8.67 -5.98 -3.39
C THR A 72 -7.78 -5.70 -4.60
N SER A 73 -7.34 -4.45 -4.75
CA SER A 73 -6.43 -3.99 -5.81
C SER A 73 -5.18 -3.38 -5.18
N PRO A 74 -3.97 -3.63 -5.72
CA PRO A 74 -3.66 -4.52 -6.85
C PRO A 74 -3.78 -6.01 -6.49
N GLN A 75 -3.77 -6.34 -5.20
CA GLN A 75 -4.04 -7.67 -4.65
C GLN A 75 -4.83 -7.52 -3.35
N THR A 76 -5.48 -8.59 -2.89
CA THR A 76 -6.23 -8.57 -1.63
C THR A 76 -5.29 -8.30 -0.47
N HIS A 77 -5.60 -7.28 0.31
CA HIS A 77 -4.87 -6.95 1.52
C HIS A 77 -5.76 -6.21 2.52
N ALA A 78 -5.39 -6.33 3.78
CA ALA A 78 -6.01 -5.61 4.88
C ALA A 78 -4.96 -4.99 5.78
N HIS A 79 -5.36 -3.97 6.53
CA HIS A 79 -4.52 -3.29 7.48
C HIS A 79 -5.34 -2.85 8.69
N ALA A 80 -4.68 -2.79 9.84
CA ALA A 80 -5.27 -2.27 11.06
C ALA A 80 -4.20 -1.48 11.79
N GLY A 81 -4.58 -0.27 12.21
CA GLY A 81 -3.75 0.53 13.10
C GLY A 81 -3.83 0.01 14.54
N GLY A 82 -3.78 0.95 15.49
CA GLY A 82 -3.76 0.66 16.92
C GLY A 82 -2.34 0.61 17.51
N ALA A 83 -2.21 0.05 18.72
CA ALA A 83 -0.95 0.07 19.47
C ALA A 83 0.20 -0.66 18.76
N ASN A 84 -0.13 -1.66 17.95
CA ASN A 84 0.79 -2.40 17.09
C ASN A 84 0.16 -2.52 15.71
N PRO A 85 0.56 -1.68 14.73
CA PRO A 85 0.03 -1.75 13.38
C PRO A 85 0.30 -3.12 12.74
N LYS A 86 -0.66 -3.56 11.94
CA LYS A 86 -0.66 -4.87 11.29
C LYS A 86 -1.09 -4.73 9.85
N PHE A 87 -0.49 -5.55 9.00
CA PHE A 87 -0.80 -5.64 7.59
C PHE A 87 -0.91 -7.12 7.20
N TRP A 88 -1.96 -7.46 6.47
CA TRP A 88 -2.24 -8.80 5.96
C TRP A 88 -2.24 -8.75 4.44
N MET A 89 -1.43 -9.60 3.84
CA MET A 89 -1.38 -9.83 2.40
C MET A 89 -2.20 -11.09 2.08
N ASP A 90 -2.95 -11.05 0.97
CA ASP A 90 -3.82 -12.14 0.50
C ASP A 90 -4.90 -12.56 1.50
N ASP A 91 -5.16 -11.72 2.49
CA ASP A 91 -6.07 -12.04 3.58
C ASP A 91 -6.76 -10.77 4.10
N VAL A 92 -8.03 -10.94 4.46
CA VAL A 92 -8.89 -9.94 5.11
C VAL A 92 -9.41 -10.42 6.46
N ASN A 93 -9.04 -11.64 6.86
CA ASN A 93 -9.42 -12.25 8.12
C ASN A 93 -8.44 -11.86 9.23
N LEU A 94 -8.87 -10.94 10.09
CA LEU A 94 -8.10 -10.45 11.25
C LEU A 94 -7.74 -11.54 12.28
N TYR A 95 -8.38 -12.71 12.24
CA TYR A 95 -8.05 -13.84 13.11
C TYR A 95 -6.78 -14.58 12.68
N ASN A 96 -6.36 -14.42 11.43
CA ASN A 96 -5.11 -14.99 10.94
C ASN A 96 -3.91 -14.11 11.33
N PRO A 97 -2.71 -14.69 11.46
CA PRO A 97 -1.51 -13.93 11.77
C PRO A 97 -1.22 -12.90 10.67
N PRO A 98 -0.78 -11.67 11.02
CA PRO A 98 -0.44 -10.65 10.05
C PRO A 98 0.82 -11.02 9.26
N THR A 99 0.85 -10.66 7.98
CA THR A 99 2.04 -10.80 7.13
C THR A 99 3.17 -9.89 7.60
N LEU A 100 2.84 -8.65 7.99
CA LEU A 100 3.80 -7.69 8.53
C LEU A 100 3.27 -7.06 9.81
N THR A 101 4.13 -6.98 10.82
CA THR A 101 3.88 -6.23 12.06
C THR A 101 5.21 -5.90 12.74
N GLY A 102 5.16 -5.04 13.76
CA GLY A 102 6.33 -4.69 14.57
C GLY A 102 7.46 -4.07 13.73
N GLN A 103 8.69 -4.50 13.98
CA GLN A 103 9.88 -3.92 13.35
C GLN A 103 9.93 -4.18 11.84
N ALA A 104 9.58 -5.38 11.38
CA ALA A 104 9.59 -5.72 9.96
C ALA A 104 8.67 -4.79 9.13
N LEU A 105 7.53 -4.39 9.71
CA LEU A 105 6.65 -3.40 9.09
C LEU A 105 7.30 -2.00 9.06
N ILE A 106 7.93 -1.59 10.16
CA ILE A 106 8.60 -0.27 10.25
C ILE A 106 9.74 -0.17 9.23
N ASP A 107 10.59 -1.19 9.17
CA ASP A 107 11.76 -1.21 8.28
C ASP A 107 11.33 -1.13 6.81
N LEU A 108 10.32 -1.92 6.42
CA LEU A 108 9.81 -1.88 5.06
C LEU A 108 9.13 -0.54 4.72
N VAL A 109 8.43 0.08 5.67
CA VAL A 109 7.86 1.43 5.47
C VAL A 109 8.96 2.47 5.27
N ARG A 110 10.07 2.37 6.01
CA ARG A 110 11.22 3.26 5.81
C ARG A 110 11.83 3.09 4.42
N GLU A 111 11.97 1.86 3.96
CA GLU A 111 12.49 1.57 2.62
C GLU A 111 11.56 2.12 1.52
N ILE A 112 10.26 1.86 1.62
CA ILE A 112 9.27 2.28 0.61
C ILE A 112 9.14 3.81 0.54
N LEU A 113 9.23 4.48 1.69
CA LEU A 113 9.02 5.92 1.80
C LEU A 113 10.32 6.74 1.85
N ASP A 114 11.48 6.09 1.88
CA ASP A 114 12.80 6.74 1.97
C ASP A 114 12.86 7.69 3.18
N LEU A 115 12.66 7.11 4.38
CA LEU A 115 12.59 7.79 5.69
C LEU A 115 13.89 7.71 6.49
#